data_AF-A0AA93DM62-F1
#
_entry.id   AF-A0AA93DM62-F1
#
_cell.length_a   1.000
_cell.length_b   1.000
_cell.length_c   1.000
_cell.angle_alpha   90.00
_cell.angle_beta   90.00
_cell.angle_gamma   90.00
#
_symmetry.space_group_name_H-M   'P 1'
#
loop_
_entity.id
_entity.type
_entity.pdbx_description
1 polymer ?
#
loop_
_entity_poly.entity_id
_entity_poly.type
_entity_poly.pdbx_seq_one_letter_code
_entity_poly.pdbx_strand_id
1 'polypeptide(L)'
;IHQQSGIPSCIAEGALEVGGKAVAKGCLGLHAPTKDKLDLVFYHEGITAKVYVNYTVNISQGTGTSSNEDGGVFGNSSSDSKVEKSNNAKKEWVIHDKLEKNKSECKFSII
;
A
#
# COMPACT_ATOMS: atom_id res chain seq x y z
N ILE A 1 -3.72 -52.90 -18.34
CA ILE A 1 -3.81 -51.91 -17.24
C ILE A 1 -2.85 -50.78 -17.60
N HIS A 2 -3.33 -49.63 -18.07
CA HIS A 2 -2.49 -48.44 -18.21
C HIS A 2 -3.21 -47.29 -17.51
N GLN A 3 -2.81 -47.00 -16.27
CA GLN A 3 -3.17 -45.74 -15.64
C GLN A 3 -2.12 -44.72 -16.06
N GLN A 4 -2.51 -43.75 -16.89
CA GLN A 4 -1.75 -42.51 -17.01
C GLN A 4 -2.01 -41.69 -15.75
N SER A 5 -1.06 -41.70 -14.82
CA SER A 5 -1.10 -40.82 -13.66
C SER A 5 -0.60 -39.44 -14.09
N GLY A 6 -1.53 -38.58 -14.50
CA GLY A 6 -1.23 -37.16 -14.66
C GLY A 6 -1.01 -36.55 -13.28
N ILE A 7 0.21 -36.10 -12.99
CA ILE A 7 0.48 -35.31 -11.78
C ILE A 7 -0.14 -33.93 -12.02
N PRO A 8 -1.07 -33.46 -11.16
CA PRO A 8 -1.60 -32.11 -11.29
C PRO A 8 -0.47 -31.09 -11.13
N SER A 9 -0.34 -30.17 -12.08
CA SER A 9 0.62 -29.07 -11.99
C SER A 9 -0.02 -27.89 -11.27
N CYS A 10 0.65 -27.40 -10.23
CA CYS A 10 0.26 -26.17 -9.53
C CYS A 10 1.24 -25.06 -9.93
N ILE A 11 0.73 -23.96 -10.45
CA ILE A 11 1.51 -22.74 -10.71
C ILE A 11 1.12 -21.73 -9.63
N ALA A 12 2.13 -21.18 -8.95
CA ALA A 12 1.95 -20.10 -7.99
C ALA A 12 2.57 -18.83 -8.54
N GLU A 13 1.76 -17.79 -8.70
CA GLU A 13 2.17 -16.46 -9.13
C GLU A 13 1.96 -15.47 -7.99
N GLY A 14 2.89 -14.53 -7.84
CA GLY A 14 2.86 -13.54 -6.78
C GLY A 14 3.20 -12.15 -7.26
N ALA A 15 2.55 -11.14 -6.68
CA ALA A 15 2.90 -9.74 -6.85
C ALA A 15 3.06 -9.08 -5.47
N LEU A 16 4.12 -8.28 -5.31
CA LEU A 16 4.41 -7.51 -4.10
C LEU A 16 4.52 -6.03 -4.48
N GLU A 17 3.74 -5.18 -3.81
CA GLU A 17 3.86 -3.73 -3.91
C GLU A 17 4.20 -3.17 -2.52
N VAL A 18 5.26 -2.37 -2.46
CA VAL A 18 5.65 -1.64 -1.24
C VAL A 18 5.71 -0.17 -1.61
N GLY A 19 5.06 0.67 -0.82
CA GLY A 19 5.09 2.11 -1.04
C GLY A 19 4.97 2.90 0.25
N GLY A 20 5.24 4.19 0.14
CA GLY A 20 5.17 5.10 1.27
C GLY A 20 4.84 6.54 0.86
N LYS A 21 4.32 7.31 1.81
CA LYS A 21 4.02 8.73 1.67
C LYS A 21 4.33 9.45 2.98
N ALA A 22 5.13 10.51 2.90
CA ALA A 22 5.30 11.47 3.99
C ALA A 22 4.53 12.76 3.69
N VAL A 23 3.91 13.34 4.71
CA VAL A 23 3.19 14.61 4.60
C VAL A 23 3.60 15.52 5.76
N ALA A 24 4.06 16.72 5.41
CA ALA A 24 4.34 17.80 6.34
C ALA A 24 3.58 19.05 5.88
N LYS A 25 2.87 19.71 6.80
CA LYS A 25 2.17 20.96 6.52
C LYS A 25 2.75 22.07 7.40
N GLY A 26 3.66 22.84 6.82
CA GLY A 26 4.19 24.06 7.44
C GLY A 26 3.24 25.23 7.28
N CYS A 27 3.19 26.07 8.30
CA CYS A 27 2.36 27.26 8.40
C CYS A 27 3.23 28.45 8.81
N LEU A 28 2.89 29.63 8.32
CA LEU A 28 3.49 30.90 8.70
C LEU A 28 2.42 31.78 9.31
N GLY A 29 2.75 32.50 10.38
CA GLY A 29 1.80 33.41 11.02
C GLY A 29 2.50 34.60 11.65
N LEU A 30 1.90 35.78 11.49
CA LEU A 30 2.40 37.01 12.12
C LEU A 30 1.99 37.09 13.59
N HIS A 31 2.93 37.45 14.46
CA HIS A 31 2.70 37.64 15.89
C HIS A 31 3.28 39.00 16.30
N ALA A 32 2.44 39.88 16.84
CA ALA A 32 2.86 41.17 17.34
C ALA A 32 2.80 41.16 18.88
N PRO A 33 3.90 40.79 19.58
CA PRO A 33 3.90 40.73 21.04
C PRO A 33 3.79 42.13 21.68
N THR A 34 4.24 43.17 20.97
CA THR A 34 4.18 44.57 21.38
C THR A 34 3.84 45.46 20.18
N LYS A 35 3.46 46.72 20.41
CA LYS A 35 3.10 47.67 19.33
C LYS A 35 4.22 47.91 18.31
N ASP A 36 5.48 47.82 18.75
CA ASP A 36 6.66 48.10 17.92
C ASP A 36 7.44 46.84 17.54
N LYS A 37 6.83 45.65 17.67
CA LYS A 37 7.47 44.38 17.29
C LYS A 37 6.56 43.52 16.45
N LEU A 38 7.09 42.98 15.37
CA LEU A 38 6.39 42.04 14.51
C LEU A 38 7.24 40.81 14.22
N ASP A 39 6.81 39.65 14.71
CA ASP A 39 7.46 38.37 14.48
C ASP A 39 6.73 37.57 13.40
N LEU A 40 7.47 37.01 12.45
CA LEU A 40 7.03 35.90 11.61
C LEU A 40 7.28 34.59 12.35
N VAL A 41 6.22 33.86 12.65
CA VAL A 41 6.29 32.59 13.40
C VAL A 41 6.05 31.42 12.46
N PHE A 42 6.99 30.48 12.44
CA PHE A 42 6.84 29.22 11.70
C PHE A 42 6.27 28.14 12.62
N TYR A 43 5.26 27.39 12.18
CA TYR A 43 4.65 26.31 12.95
C TYR A 43 4.12 25.23 12.00
N HIS A 44 3.68 24.06 12.46
CA HIS A 44 3.25 22.99 11.55
C HIS A 44 2.15 22.10 12.13
N GLU A 45 1.26 21.60 11.27
CA GLU A 45 0.11 20.73 11.63
C GLU A 45 0.52 19.25 11.81
N GLY A 46 1.75 19.03 12.26
CA GLY A 46 2.35 17.69 12.40
C GLY A 46 3.00 17.17 11.12
N ILE A 47 3.79 16.10 11.29
CA ILE A 47 4.49 15.38 10.24
C ILE A 47 4.09 13.92 10.36
N THR A 48 3.53 13.37 9.29
CA THR A 48 3.06 11.98 9.26
C THR A 48 3.73 11.21 8.14
N ALA A 49 3.98 9.92 8.37
CA ALA A 49 4.41 8.98 7.34
C ALA A 49 3.50 7.77 7.33
N LYS A 50 3.17 7.30 6.12
CA LYS A 50 2.38 6.10 5.87
C LYS A 50 3.21 5.17 5.01
N VAL A 51 3.29 3.90 5.41
CA VAL A 51 3.85 2.82 4.59
C VAL A 51 2.77 1.78 4.37
N TYR A 52 2.72 1.24 3.16
CA TYR A 52 1.80 0.17 2.81
C TYR A 52 2.53 -0.96 2.10
N VAL A 53 2.05 -2.17 2.34
CA VAL A 53 2.51 -3.41 1.69
C VAL A 53 1.27 -4.13 1.18
N ASN A 54 1.21 -4.35 -0.13
CA ASN A 54 0.19 -5.16 -0.79
C ASN A 54 0.84 -6.44 -1.29
N TYR A 55 0.24 -7.59 -1.01
CA TYR A 55 0.64 -8.83 -1.63
C TYR A 55 -0.55 -9.56 -2.21
N THR A 56 -0.35 -10.13 -3.40
CA THR A 56 -1.30 -10.98 -4.09
C THR A 56 -0.63 -12.31 -4.38
N VAL A 57 -1.31 -13.40 -4.06
CA VAL A 57 -0.92 -14.76 -4.43
C VAL A 57 -2.05 -15.38 -5.23
N ASN A 58 -1.71 -15.90 -6.40
CA ASN A 58 -2.61 -16.64 -7.28
C ASN A 58 -2.08 -18.07 -7.42
N ILE A 59 -2.91 -19.05 -7.11
CA ILE A 59 -2.60 -20.46 -7.31
C ILE A 59 -3.57 -20.99 -8.35
N SER A 60 -3.03 -21.44 -9.47
CA SER A 60 -3.77 -22.17 -10.50
C SER A 60 -3.34 -23.63 -10.51
N GLN A 61 -4.31 -24.54 -10.63
CA GLN A 61 -4.09 -25.97 -10.69
C GLN A 61 -4.59 -26.47 -12.04
N GLY A 62 -3.67 -26.89 -12.91
CA GLY A 62 -4.00 -27.42 -14.23
C GLY A 62 -4.09 -28.94 -14.18
N THR A 63 -5.21 -29.51 -14.65
CA THR A 63 -5.26 -30.93 -15.01
C THR A 63 -4.72 -31.06 -16.44
N GLY A 64 -3.53 -31.63 -16.60
CA GLY A 64 -2.96 -31.89 -17.92
C GLY A 64 -3.81 -32.89 -18.68
N THR A 65 -4.61 -32.43 -19.64
CA THR A 65 -5.25 -33.30 -20.63
C THR A 65 -4.31 -33.43 -21.82
N SER A 66 -3.68 -34.60 -21.91
CA SER A 66 -2.95 -35.08 -23.09
C SER A 66 -3.84 -35.02 -24.33
N SER A 67 -3.30 -34.44 -25.39
CA SER A 67 -3.83 -34.48 -26.75
C SER A 67 -4.18 -35.91 -27.15
N ASN A 68 -5.42 -36.15 -27.55
CA ASN A 68 -5.74 -37.12 -28.58
C ASN A 68 -7.07 -36.76 -29.25
N GLU A 69 -7.00 -36.68 -30.57
CA GLU A 69 -8.10 -36.56 -31.51
C GLU A 69 -9.08 -37.72 -31.31
N ASP A 70 -10.38 -37.42 -31.15
CA ASP A 70 -11.53 -38.04 -31.84
C ASP A 70 -12.83 -37.63 -31.14
N GLY A 71 -13.90 -37.50 -31.92
CA GLY A 71 -15.11 -36.75 -31.60
C GLY A 71 -15.95 -37.24 -30.42
N GLY A 72 -16.75 -36.31 -29.89
CA GLY A 72 -17.80 -36.62 -28.93
C GLY A 72 -17.98 -35.51 -27.90
N VAL A 73 -19.03 -34.72 -28.07
CA VAL A 73 -19.47 -33.69 -27.13
C VAL A 73 -19.66 -34.27 -25.73
N PHE A 74 -18.75 -33.96 -24.81
CA PHE A 74 -19.01 -33.92 -23.37
C PHE A 74 -18.34 -32.66 -22.81
N GLY A 75 -19.16 -31.65 -22.53
CA GLY A 75 -18.73 -30.43 -21.85
C GLY A 75 -18.32 -30.76 -20.42
N ASN A 76 -17.05 -31.11 -20.23
CA ASN A 76 -16.45 -31.19 -18.92
C ASN A 76 -16.05 -29.76 -18.54
N SER A 77 -16.90 -29.07 -17.79
CA SER A 77 -16.52 -27.83 -17.11
C SER A 77 -15.48 -28.21 -16.05
N SER A 78 -14.22 -28.30 -16.47
CA SER A 78 -13.08 -28.36 -15.56
C SER A 78 -13.10 -27.06 -14.78
N SER A 79 -13.62 -27.14 -13.56
CA SER A 79 -13.53 -26.06 -12.58
C SER A 79 -12.04 -25.89 -12.23
N ASP A 80 -11.33 -25.08 -13.01
CA ASP A 80 -10.04 -24.51 -12.60
C ASP A 80 -10.32 -23.70 -11.33
N SER A 81 -10.08 -24.31 -10.17
CA SER A 81 -10.25 -23.64 -8.88
C SER A 81 -9.11 -22.65 -8.69
N LYS A 82 -9.31 -21.43 -9.18
CA LYS A 82 -8.40 -20.30 -8.99
C LYS A 82 -8.60 -19.73 -7.59
N VAL A 83 -7.59 -19.87 -6.72
CA VAL A 83 -7.60 -19.25 -5.39
C VAL A 83 -6.76 -17.98 -5.46
N GLU A 84 -7.42 -16.82 -5.47
CA GLU A 84 -6.78 -15.52 -5.30
C GLU A 84 -6.85 -15.09 -3.84
N LYS A 85 -5.69 -14.81 -3.24
CA LYS A 85 -5.60 -14.20 -1.91
C LYS A 85 -4.87 -12.87 -2.02
N SER A 86 -5.58 -11.78 -1.76
CA SER A 86 -4.99 -10.45 -1.61
C SER A 86 -5.03 -10.02 -0.15
N ASN A 87 -3.94 -9.41 0.32
CA ASN A 87 -3.89 -8.80 1.65
C ASN A 87 -3.18 -7.45 1.56
N ASN A 88 -3.61 -6.55 2.43
CA ASN A 88 -3.10 -5.20 2.53
C ASN A 88 -2.72 -4.92 3.98
N ALA A 89 -1.45 -4.61 4.23
CA ALA A 89 -0.99 -4.12 5.51
C ALA A 89 -0.60 -2.64 5.38
N LYS A 90 -1.20 -1.79 6.22
CA LYS A 90 -0.86 -0.36 6.31
C LYS A 90 -0.37 -0.03 7.70
N LYS A 91 0.66 0.80 7.77
CA LYS A 91 1.13 1.38 9.02
C LYS A 91 1.31 2.87 8.84
N GLU A 92 0.78 3.62 9.80
CA GLU A 92 0.90 5.07 9.87
C GLU A 92 1.64 5.44 11.14
N TRP A 93 2.57 6.37 11.02
CA TRP A 93 3.34 6.94 12.12
C TRP A 93 3.20 8.45 12.12
N VAL A 94 2.96 9.00 13.31
CA VAL A 94 3.17 10.42 13.58
C VAL A 94 4.66 10.58 13.86
N ILE A 95 5.39 11.19 12.94
CA ILE A 95 6.83 11.45 13.08
C ILE A 95 7.03 12.63 14.04
N HIS A 96 6.21 13.65 13.89
CA HIS A 96 6.25 14.82 14.76
C HIS A 96 4.84 15.33 14.99
N ASP A 97 4.50 15.55 16.26
CA ASP A 97 3.21 16.12 16.64
C ASP A 97 3.06 17.55 16.11
N LYS A 98 1.83 18.03 16.10
CA LYS A 98 1.52 19.42 15.77
C LYS A 98 2.33 20.38 16.65
N LEU A 99 3.04 21.31 16.02
CA LEU A 99 3.63 22.46 16.68
C LEU A 99 2.65 23.63 16.54
N GLU A 100 2.04 24.02 17.65
CA GLU A 100 1.17 25.19 17.70
C GLU A 100 1.98 26.49 17.58
N LYS A 101 1.40 27.52 16.97
CA LYS A 101 2.06 28.82 16.77
C LYS A 101 2.59 29.43 18.07
N ASN A 102 1.86 29.34 19.17
CA ASN A 102 2.26 29.90 20.47
C ASN A 102 3.39 29.11 21.14
N LYS A 103 3.57 27.84 20.78
CA LYS A 103 4.64 26.96 21.27
C LYS A 103 5.86 26.98 20.37
N SER A 104 5.79 27.62 19.20
CA SER A 104 6.93 27.67 18.29
C SER A 104 8.01 28.63 18.78
N GLU A 105 9.22 28.11 18.89
CA GLU A 105 10.44 28.87 19.16
C GLU A 105 11.02 29.50 17.88
N CYS A 106 10.64 28.97 16.71
CA CYS A 106 11.05 29.51 15.41
C CYS A 106 10.28 30.80 15.09
N LYS A 107 10.84 31.92 15.53
CA LYS A 107 10.34 33.28 15.30
C LYS A 107 11.42 34.11 14.63
N PHE A 108 11.03 34.86 13.60
CA PHE A 108 11.89 35.82 12.93
C PHE A 108 11.29 37.21 13.10
N SER A 109 11.98 38.09 13.83
CA SER A 109 11.55 39.47 14.01
C SER A 109 11.79 40.25 12.71
N ILE A 110 10.73 40.85 12.19
CA ILE A 110 10.73 41.59 10.92
C ILE A 110 10.90 43.09 11.17
N ILE A 111 10.38 43.58 12.30
CA ILE A 111 10.42 44.98 12.75
C ILE A 111 10.58 44.98 14.26
#